data_AF-A0A7V9IT94-F1
#
_entry.id   AF-A0A7V9IT94-F1
#
_cell.length_a   1.000
_cell.length_b   1.000
_cell.length_c   1.000
_cell.angle_alpha   90.00
_cell.angle_beta   90.00
_cell.angle_gamma   90.00
#
_symmetry.space_group_name_H-M   'P 1'
#
loop_
_entity.id
_entity.type
_entity.pdbx_description
1 polymer ?
#
loop_
_entity_poly.entity_id
_entity_poly.type
_entity_poly.pdbx_seq_one_letter_code
_entity_poly.pdbx_strand_id
1 'polypeptide(L)' 'QLDVAMNGVAVCAQGAAAADRSTVDLSGRRVVIAVDLNSGRETATVWTNDLSVGYVRENSAYAS' A
#
# COMPACT_ATOMS: atom_id res chain seq x y z
N GLN A 1 -16.94 4.20 5.86
CA GLN A 1 -16.47 4.72 4.56
C GLN A 1 -14.95 4.57 4.55
N LEU A 2 -14.30 4.29 3.42
CA LEU A 2 -12.87 3.97 3.36
C LEU A 2 -12.10 5.04 2.58
N ASP A 3 -11.04 5.58 3.16
CA ASP A 3 -10.11 6.46 2.47
C ASP A 3 -8.73 5.80 2.40
N VAL A 4 -8.08 5.91 1.24
CA VAL A 4 -6.73 5.35 1.02
C VAL A 4 -5.88 6.39 0.34
N ALA A 5 -4.71 6.66 0.92
CA ALA A 5 -3.67 7.47 0.32
C ALA A 5 -2.37 6.68 0.17
N MET A 6 -1.73 6.82 -0.99
CA MET A 6 -0.42 6.23 -1.27
C MET A 6 0.58 7.36 -1.50
N ASN A 7 1.65 7.39 -0.70
CA ASN A 7 2.65 8.46 -0.73
C ASN A 7 2.03 9.89 -0.71
N GLY A 8 0.93 10.06 0.03
CA GLY A 8 0.20 11.33 0.15
C GLY A 8 -0.85 11.61 -0.93
N VAL A 9 -0.93 10.80 -1.99
CA VAL A 9 -1.96 10.92 -3.03
C VAL A 9 -3.20 10.12 -2.63
N ALA A 10 -4.34 10.79 -2.49
CA ALA A 10 -5.62 10.15 -2.19
C ALA A 10 -6.14 9.38 -3.41
N VAL A 11 -5.99 8.05 -3.40
CA VAL A 11 -6.42 7.16 -4.49
C VAL A 11 -7.84 6.64 -4.29
N CYS A 12 -8.32 6.61 -3.04
CA CYS A 12 -9.68 6.26 -2.68
C CYS A 12 -10.22 7.28 -1.68
N ALA A 13 -11.42 7.79 -1.92
CA ALA A 13 -12.14 8.67 -1.01
C ALA A 13 -13.58 8.16 -0.84
N GLN A 14 -14.03 8.01 0.40
CA GLN A 14 -15.35 7.53 0.78
C GLN A 14 -15.75 6.17 0.16
N GLY A 15 -14.77 5.33 -0.18
CA GLY A 15 -14.99 4.03 -0.85
C GLY A 15 -15.12 4.11 -2.37
N ALA A 16 -14.87 5.26 -2.98
CA ALA A 16 -14.83 5.45 -4.43
C ALA A 16 -13.45 5.89 -4.91
N ALA A 17 -13.16 5.67 -6.19
CA ALA A 17 -11.92 6.15 -6.81
C ALA A 17 -11.82 7.68 -6.69
N ALA A 18 -10.64 8.16 -6.28
CA ALA A 18 -10.35 9.58 -6.14
C ALA A 18 -9.35 10.04 -7.22
N ALA A 19 -8.11 10.35 -6.85
CA ALA A 19 -7.09 10.72 -7.84
C ALA A 19 -6.72 9.52 -8.73
N ASP A 20 -6.22 9.81 -9.93
CA ASP A 20 -5.65 8.79 -10.80
C ASP A 20 -4.43 8.16 -10.12
N ARG A 21 -4.45 6.85 -9.94
CA ARG A 21 -3.34 6.06 -9.39
C ARG A 21 -2.03 6.23 -10.15
N SER A 22 -2.08 6.64 -11.42
CA SER A 22 -0.88 6.91 -12.23
C SER A 22 -0.06 8.10 -11.71
N THR A 23 -0.67 8.97 -10.91
CA THR A 23 -0.03 10.15 -10.31
C THR A 23 0.75 9.83 -9.04
N VAL A 24 0.69 8.58 -8.56
CA VAL A 24 1.44 8.13 -7.38
C VAL A 24 2.86 7.77 -7.79
N ASP A 25 3.86 8.49 -7.27
CA ASP A 25 5.26 8.09 -7.41
C ASP A 25 5.59 6.97 -6.42
N LEU A 26 5.84 5.77 -6.96
CA LEU A 26 6.27 4.58 -6.21
C LEU A 26 7.72 4.17 -6.52
N SER A 27 8.48 5.02 -7.21
CA SER A 27 9.88 4.73 -7.58
C SER A 27 10.83 4.74 -6.37
N GLY A 28 10.44 5.42 -5.29
CA GLY A 28 11.21 5.50 -4.05
C GLY A 28 11.23 4.19 -3.26
N ARG A 29 12.30 3.98 -2.47
CA ARG A 29 12.47 2.79 -1.62
C ARG A 29 11.41 2.67 -0.52
N ARG A 30 10.88 3.80 -0.04
CA ARG A 30 9.86 3.83 1.01
C ARG A 30 8.52 4.13 0.37
N VAL A 31 7.56 3.23 0.59
CA VAL A 31 6.16 3.44 0.23
C VAL A 31 5.34 3.54 1.52
N VAL A 32 4.47 4.54 1.58
CA VAL A 32 3.53 4.74 2.68
C VAL A 32 2.13 4.54 2.13
N ILE A 33 1.39 3.61 2.74
CA ILE A 33 -0.03 3.40 2.47
C ILE A 33 -0.77 3.80 3.75
N ALA A 34 -1.50 4.91 3.69
CA ALA A 34 -2.36 5.37 4.78
C ALA A 34 -3.80 4.96 4.47
N VAL A 35 -4.45 4.30 5.44
CA VAL A 35 -5.82 3.83 5.32
C VAL A 35 -6.63 4.37 6.49
N ASP A 36 -7.70 5.10 6.19
CA ASP A 36 -8.67 5.56 7.17
C ASP A 36 -9.99 4.80 7.01
N LEU A 37 -10.42 4.13 8.08
CA LEU A 37 -11.65 3.34 8.12
C LEU A 37 -12.89 4.18 8.45
N ASN A 38 -12.71 5.44 8.88
CA ASN A 38 -13.77 6.32 9.36
C ASN A 38 -14.70 5.65 10.39
N SER A 39 -14.13 4.84 11.28
CA SER A 39 -14.90 3.98 12.22
C SER A 39 -14.43 4.11 13.68
N GLY A 40 -13.67 5.15 14.00
CA GLY A 40 -13.12 5.36 15.34
C GLY A 40 -11.86 6.22 15.31
N ARG A 41 -11.08 6.15 16.39
CA ARG A 41 -9.80 6.88 16.53
C ARG A 41 -8.60 5.95 16.69
N GLU A 42 -8.85 4.64 16.69
CA GLU A 42 -7.80 3.64 16.86
C GLU A 42 -6.90 3.58 15.65
N THR A 43 -5.59 3.45 15.88
CA THR A 43 -4.57 3.45 14.84
C THR A 43 -3.53 2.37 15.08
N ALA A 44 -3.07 1.73 14.01
CA ALA A 44 -1.95 0.80 14.04
C ALA A 44 -1.03 1.02 12.83
N THR A 45 0.22 0.59 12.94
CA THR A 45 1.19 0.66 11.83
C THR A 45 1.83 -0.71 11.65
N VAL A 46 1.82 -1.20 10.41
CA VAL A 46 2.46 -2.46 10.02
C VAL A 46 3.55 -2.15 9.00
N TRP A 47 4.73 -2.71 9.22
CA TRP A 47 5.84 -2.66 8.26
C TRP A 47 5.84 -3.93 7.43
N THR A 48 5.97 -3.77 6.12
CA THR A 48 6.06 -4.87 5.16
C THR A 48 6.96 -4.46 4.00
N ASN A 49 7.29 -5.42 3.13
CA ASN A 49 8.06 -5.21 1.91
C ASN A 49 7.27 -5.68 0.69
N ASP A 50 7.72 -5.27 -0.49
CA ASP A 50 7.20 -5.72 -1.76
C ASP A 50 7.57 -7.18 -2.05
N LEU A 51 6.75 -7.83 -2.87
CA LEU A 51 7.02 -9.17 -3.38
C LEU A 51 7.81 -9.06 -4.68
N SER A 52 9.13 -9.24 -4.58
CA SER A 52 10.04 -9.14 -5.72
C SER A 52 10.23 -10.47 -6.45
N VAL A 53 10.70 -10.41 -7.70
CA VAL A 53 11.12 -11.60 -8.46
C VAL A 53 12.27 -12.33 -7.75
N GLY A 54 13.15 -11.60 -7.06
CA GLY A 54 14.25 -12.20 -6.28
C GLY A 54 13.72 -13.08 -5.15
N TYR A 55 12.71 -12.59 -4.41
CA TYR A 55 12.06 -13.37 -3.35
C TYR A 55 11.47 -14.69 -3.86
N VAL A 56 10.82 -14.65 -5.03
CA VAL A 56 10.24 -15.85 -5.67
C VAL A 56 11.34 -16.83 -6.09
N ARG A 57 12.42 -16.36 -6.72
CA ARG A 57 13.52 -17.22 -7.18
C ARG A 57 14.27 -17.88 -6.01
N GLU A 58 14.47 -17.16 -4.92
CA GLU A 58 15.16 -17.67 -3.73
C GLU A 58 14.34 -18.74 -3.00
N ASN A 59 13.03 -18.53 -2.83
CA ASN A 59 12.18 -19.49 -2.13
C ASN A 59 11.66 -20.63 -3.02
N SER A 60 11.60 -20.46 -4.35
CA SER A 60 11.20 -21.55 -5.26
C SER A 60 12.31 -22.57 -5.55
N ALA A 61 13.58 -22.24 -5.29
CA ALA A 61 14.71 -23.17 -5.40
C ALA A 61 14.76 -24.19 -4.25
N TYR A 62 14.05 -23.93 -3.16
CA TYR A 62 13.84 -24.86 -2.07
C TYR A 62 12.37 -25.28 -2.11
N ALA A 63 12.09 -26.36 -2.85
CA ALA A 63 10.82 -27.06 -2.69
C ALA A 63 10.67 -27.44 -1.20
N SER A 64 9.51 -27.13 -0.62
CA SER A 64 9.10 -27.66 0.68
C SER A 64 9.12 -29.19 0.68
#